data_AF-A0A180GBM1-F1
#
_entry.id   AF-A0A180GBM1-F1
#
_cell.length_a   1.000
_cell.length_b   1.000
_cell.length_c   1.000
_cell.angle_alpha   90.00
_cell.angle_beta   90.00
_cell.angle_gamma   90.00
#
_symmetry.space_group_name_H-M   'P 1'
#
loop_
_entity.id
_entity.type
_entity.pdbx_description
1 polymer ?
#
loop_
_entity_poly.entity_id
_entity_poly.type
_entity_poly.pdbx_seq_one_letter_code
_entity_poly.pdbx_strand_id
1 'polypeptide(L)'
;MATRNYPAALADMQLVTSPRFPSPPTPKNILRLVRCHLPLGQLYHARQALKQLLEHAPESPDARKEDRRLAKLDTILNTLRRDRERQDWSMLLIGLDRLQKELDAGPLKAKDWLVWKAEALCGQKKWDEAKAICNELVRACPSDPEGLYCRAKVMYSQGNLTATVSHCQEAMRCDPDLANARTLLRQARTIESLKEAGNTAFKAADYKTAIDKYLEAGSVDPANESLAITLDSNRAQALLKSALFPEAIDLCCKILRTDKNHFKALRTRARARKAHNELRPALADFENAAKIAPTPKEKSEILNDIKNTKILIARGKYVDHYKVLGVSRNASDDEIKKAFRKQSLIHHPDKGGNEEKFKEVNESYTVLQDAQARRRFDMIDPDNPDAGAADMFGGFGDDDDADQMPFGWDGLFGHSARAHAHAHSHHHHHSFTSATSNPFFTHSTRGF
;
A
#
# COMPACT_ATOMS: atom_id res chain seq x y z
N MET A 1 -3.25 45.29 3.67
CA MET A 1 -2.45 44.04 3.57
C MET A 1 -2.42 43.20 4.85
N ALA A 2 -2.91 43.69 6.00
CA ALA A 2 -2.86 42.96 7.29
C ALA A 2 -3.59 41.60 7.27
N THR A 3 -4.61 41.43 6.43
CA THR A 3 -5.38 40.18 6.29
C THR A 3 -4.83 39.21 5.23
N ARG A 4 -3.72 39.54 4.54
CA ARG A 4 -3.09 38.72 3.46
C ARG A 4 -4.06 38.18 2.39
N ASN A 5 -5.18 38.85 2.18
CA ASN A 5 -6.13 38.58 1.11
C ASN A 5 -5.71 39.34 -0.16
N TYR A 6 -4.72 38.78 -0.87
CA TYR A 6 -4.15 39.39 -2.07
C TYR A 6 -5.12 39.48 -3.26
N PRO A 7 -6.03 38.52 -3.52
CA PRO A 7 -7.02 38.66 -4.60
C PRO A 7 -7.93 39.88 -4.43
N ALA A 8 -8.49 40.08 -3.24
CA ALA A 8 -9.32 41.26 -2.96
C ALA A 8 -8.51 42.56 -3.05
N ALA A 9 -7.32 42.58 -2.44
CA ALA A 9 -6.43 43.74 -2.51
C ALA A 9 -6.00 44.07 -3.94
N LEU A 10 -5.82 43.05 -4.80
CA LEU A 10 -5.50 43.25 -6.21
C LEU A 10 -6.66 43.93 -6.94
N ALA A 11 -7.90 43.49 -6.73
CA ALA A 11 -9.08 44.09 -7.35
C ALA A 11 -9.21 45.58 -6.98
N ASP A 12 -9.02 45.92 -5.71
CA ASP A 12 -9.03 47.32 -5.25
C ASP A 12 -7.94 48.16 -5.93
N MET A 13 -6.71 47.61 -6.02
CA MET A 13 -5.60 48.33 -6.65
C MET A 13 -5.76 48.47 -8.16
N GLN A 14 -6.37 47.49 -8.84
CA GLN A 14 -6.71 47.58 -10.25
C GLN A 14 -7.74 48.69 -10.51
N LEU A 15 -8.73 48.85 -9.61
CA LEU A 15 -9.68 49.95 -9.69
C LEU A 15 -9.00 51.31 -9.48
N VAL A 16 -8.13 51.44 -8.47
CA VAL A 16 -7.39 52.68 -8.17
C VAL A 16 -6.40 53.07 -9.27
N THR A 17 -5.90 52.11 -10.05
CA THR A 17 -4.97 52.35 -11.16
C THR A 17 -5.66 52.45 -12.52
N SER A 18 -6.98 52.25 -12.56
CA SER A 18 -7.77 52.36 -13.79
C SER A 18 -7.93 53.82 -14.22
N PRO A 19 -7.99 54.11 -15.54
CA PRO A 19 -8.33 55.44 -16.06
C PRO A 19 -9.69 55.97 -15.58
N ARG A 20 -10.57 55.07 -15.10
CA ARG A 20 -11.89 55.42 -14.56
C ARG A 20 -11.83 55.96 -13.13
N PHE A 21 -10.68 55.86 -12.46
CA PHE A 21 -10.54 56.36 -11.10
C PHE A 21 -10.41 57.89 -11.11
N PRO A 22 -11.06 58.62 -10.18
CA PRO A 22 -11.08 60.09 -10.19
C PRO A 22 -9.71 60.77 -10.06
N SER A 23 -8.69 60.06 -9.60
CA SER A 23 -7.35 60.59 -9.37
C SER A 23 -6.29 59.77 -10.11
N PRO A 24 -5.24 60.40 -10.65
CA PRO A 24 -4.19 59.67 -11.34
C PRO A 24 -3.45 58.71 -10.37
N PRO A 25 -2.98 57.55 -10.87
CA PRO A 25 -2.31 56.57 -10.03
C PRO A 25 -0.99 57.13 -9.49
N THR A 26 -0.85 57.14 -8.16
CA THR A 26 0.41 57.53 -7.53
C THR A 26 1.45 56.40 -7.62
N PRO A 27 2.76 56.71 -7.58
CA PRO A 27 3.83 55.70 -7.49
C PRO A 27 3.60 54.66 -6.38
N LYS A 28 3.06 55.10 -5.23
CA LYS A 28 2.72 54.20 -4.10
C LYS A 28 1.59 53.24 -4.45
N ASN A 29 0.59 53.68 -5.21
CA ASN A 29 -0.51 52.81 -5.66
C ASN A 29 0.00 51.75 -6.63
N ILE A 30 0.86 52.14 -7.58
CA ILE A 30 1.47 51.20 -8.53
C ILE A 30 2.36 50.18 -7.82
N LEU A 31 3.19 50.60 -6.85
CA LEU A 31 4.01 49.67 -6.06
C LEU A 31 3.15 48.70 -5.23
N ARG A 32 2.00 49.15 -4.71
CA ARG A 32 1.04 48.26 -4.03
C ARG A 32 0.42 47.26 -5.00
N LEU A 33 0.07 47.69 -6.21
CA LEU A 33 -0.43 46.81 -7.28
C LEU A 33 0.61 45.71 -7.61
N VAL A 34 1.87 46.10 -7.83
CA VAL A 34 3.00 45.17 -8.06
C VAL A 34 3.09 44.14 -6.92
N ARG A 35 3.08 44.59 -5.67
CA ARG A 35 3.15 43.71 -4.48
C ARG A 35 1.93 42.80 -4.32
N CYS A 36 0.76 43.14 -4.88
CA CYS A 36 -0.40 42.25 -4.88
C CYS A 36 -0.29 41.16 -5.96
N HIS A 37 0.36 41.45 -7.08
CA HIS A 37 0.60 40.47 -8.14
C HIS A 37 1.61 39.38 -7.75
N LEU A 38 2.65 39.70 -6.97
CA LEU A 38 3.73 38.74 -6.67
C LEU A 38 3.23 37.45 -5.99
N PRO A 39 2.46 37.47 -4.89
CA PRO A 39 2.02 36.26 -4.20
C PRO A 39 1.05 35.39 -5.00
N LEU A 40 0.42 35.99 -6.02
CA LEU A 40 -0.50 35.33 -6.95
C LEU A 40 0.22 34.73 -8.17
N GLY A 41 1.55 34.87 -8.25
CA GLY A 41 2.36 34.36 -9.36
C GLY A 41 2.24 35.18 -10.65
N GLN A 42 1.58 36.34 -10.61
CA GLN A 42 1.32 37.18 -11.78
C GLN A 42 2.51 38.10 -12.12
N LEU A 43 3.69 37.50 -12.29
CA LEU A 43 4.95 38.25 -12.44
C LEU A 43 5.03 39.09 -13.72
N TYR A 44 4.36 38.66 -14.79
CA TYR A 44 4.27 39.44 -16.02
C TYR A 44 3.59 40.79 -15.76
N HIS A 45 2.42 40.79 -15.11
CA HIS A 45 1.68 41.99 -14.76
C HIS A 45 2.45 42.86 -13.75
N ALA A 46 3.10 42.23 -12.76
CA ALA A 46 3.97 42.93 -11.83
C ALA A 46 5.10 43.68 -12.55
N ARG A 47 5.76 43.03 -13.52
CA ARG A 47 6.83 43.63 -14.32
C ARG A 47 6.32 44.76 -15.21
N GLN A 48 5.17 44.58 -15.86
CA GLN A 48 4.58 45.60 -16.71
C GLN A 48 4.24 46.87 -15.92
N ALA A 49 3.61 46.72 -14.75
CA ALA A 49 3.30 47.84 -13.87
C ALA A 49 4.57 48.54 -13.35
N LEU A 50 5.61 47.77 -13.00
CA LEU A 50 6.87 48.34 -12.52
C LEU A 50 7.66 49.05 -13.63
N LYS A 51 7.64 48.51 -14.86
CA LYS A 51 8.25 49.14 -16.03
C LYS A 51 7.63 50.51 -16.30
N GLN A 52 6.30 50.59 -16.32
CA GLN A 52 5.58 51.86 -16.47
C GLN A 52 5.95 52.86 -15.37
N LEU A 53 6.10 52.40 -14.13
CA LEU A 53 6.52 53.26 -13.03
C LEU A 53 7.94 53.80 -13.22
N LEU A 54 8.89 52.96 -13.63
CA LEU A 54 10.29 53.36 -13.83
C LEU A 54 10.48 54.28 -15.05
N GLU A 55 9.63 54.18 -16.07
CA GLU A 55 9.61 55.12 -17.21
C GLU A 55 9.24 56.55 -16.76
N HIS A 56 8.32 56.69 -15.81
CA HIS A 56 7.85 58.00 -15.32
C HIS A 56 8.61 58.50 -14.08
N ALA A 57 9.24 57.60 -13.32
CA ALA A 57 9.96 57.91 -12.08
C ALA A 57 11.23 57.06 -11.92
N PRO A 58 12.26 57.27 -12.78
CA PRO A 58 13.45 56.41 -12.84
C PRO A 58 14.31 56.42 -11.58
N GLU A 59 14.29 57.51 -10.81
CA GLU A 59 15.06 57.68 -9.57
C GLU A 59 14.32 57.18 -8.31
N SER A 60 13.15 56.56 -8.45
CA SER A 60 12.41 56.03 -7.29
C SER A 60 13.18 54.88 -6.61
N PRO A 61 13.64 55.04 -5.35
CA PRO A 61 14.42 54.00 -4.67
C PRO A 61 13.56 52.76 -4.38
N ASP A 62 12.27 52.95 -4.08
CA ASP A 62 11.34 51.85 -3.84
C ASP A 62 11.07 51.05 -5.13
N ALA A 63 10.93 51.73 -6.28
CA ALA A 63 10.74 51.05 -7.56
C ALA A 63 11.99 50.25 -7.95
N ARG A 64 13.20 50.83 -7.80
CA ARG A 64 14.47 50.12 -8.03
C ARG A 64 14.65 48.93 -7.09
N LYS A 65 14.18 49.03 -5.84
CA LYS A 65 14.22 47.93 -4.87
C LYS A 65 13.31 46.78 -5.30
N GLU A 66 12.08 47.06 -5.71
CA GLU A 66 11.16 46.02 -6.21
C GLU A 66 11.64 45.42 -7.55
N ASP A 67 12.34 46.19 -8.38
CA ASP A 67 12.90 45.69 -9.65
C ASP A 67 14.00 44.66 -9.41
N ARG A 68 14.92 44.96 -8.50
CA ARG A 68 15.94 44.00 -8.04
C ARG A 68 15.31 42.74 -7.43
N ARG A 69 14.19 42.90 -6.70
CA ARG A 69 13.45 41.77 -6.11
C ARG A 69 12.84 40.89 -7.20
N LEU A 70 12.21 41.48 -8.22
CA LEU A 70 11.70 40.74 -9.38
C LEU A 70 12.81 39.98 -10.12
N ALA A 71 13.97 40.61 -10.36
CA ALA A 71 15.11 39.92 -10.97
C ALA A 71 15.62 38.73 -10.14
N LYS A 72 15.59 38.85 -8.81
CA LYS A 72 15.93 37.74 -7.90
C LYS A 72 14.89 36.62 -7.96
N LEU A 73 13.59 36.95 -8.01
CA LEU A 73 12.50 35.99 -8.18
C LEU A 73 12.62 35.24 -9.53
N ASP A 74 12.96 35.93 -10.62
CA ASP A 74 13.20 35.29 -11.93
C ASP A 74 14.34 34.28 -11.86
N THR A 75 15.42 34.65 -11.18
CA THR A 75 16.58 33.75 -11.01
C THR A 75 16.20 32.48 -10.25
N ILE A 76 15.37 32.62 -9.21
CA ILE A 76 14.82 31.49 -8.46
C ILE A 76 13.93 30.63 -9.37
N LEU A 77 12.99 31.24 -10.09
CA LEU A 77 12.05 30.52 -10.96
C LEU A 77 12.74 29.80 -12.13
N ASN A 78 13.78 30.40 -12.72
CA ASN A 78 14.59 29.74 -13.75
C ASN A 78 15.36 28.54 -13.19
N THR A 79 15.74 28.58 -11.92
CA THR A 79 16.35 27.42 -11.24
C THR A 79 15.31 26.35 -10.97
N LEU A 80 14.14 26.73 -10.45
CA LEU A 80 13.01 25.80 -10.23
C LEU A 80 12.55 25.08 -11.49
N ARG A 81 12.48 25.77 -12.63
CA ARG A 81 12.16 25.15 -13.92
C ARG A 81 13.18 24.08 -14.31
N ARG A 82 14.47 24.39 -14.18
CA ARG A 82 15.56 23.43 -14.46
C ARG A 82 15.53 22.23 -13.52
N ASP A 83 15.29 22.46 -12.23
CA ASP A 83 15.19 21.38 -11.23
C ASP A 83 13.99 20.48 -11.53
N ARG A 84 12.84 21.07 -11.93
CA ARG A 84 11.65 20.34 -12.36
C ARG A 84 11.89 19.53 -13.64
N GLU A 85 12.54 20.10 -14.64
CA GLU A 85 12.91 19.41 -15.89
C GLU A 85 13.84 18.22 -15.64
N ARG A 86 14.79 18.38 -14.71
CA ARG A 86 15.69 17.32 -14.26
C ARG A 86 15.05 16.33 -13.29
N GLN A 87 13.82 16.58 -12.86
CA GLN A 87 13.13 15.81 -11.84
C GLN A 87 13.90 15.74 -10.50
N ASP A 88 14.67 16.79 -10.18
CA ASP A 88 15.33 16.93 -8.88
C ASP A 88 14.32 17.47 -7.87
N TRP A 89 13.49 16.56 -7.35
CA TRP A 89 12.39 16.90 -6.46
C TRP A 89 12.85 17.53 -5.14
N SER A 90 14.04 17.17 -4.65
CA SER A 90 14.62 17.72 -3.43
C SER A 90 15.00 19.18 -3.61
N MET A 91 15.74 19.50 -4.68
CA MET A 91 16.13 20.87 -4.98
C MET A 91 14.92 21.73 -5.35
N LEU A 92 13.93 21.17 -6.04
CA LEU A 92 12.69 21.85 -6.38
C LEU A 92 11.91 22.30 -5.11
N LEU A 93 11.79 21.44 -4.09
CA LEU A 93 11.15 21.82 -2.82
C LEU A 93 11.94 22.90 -2.07
N ILE A 94 13.27 22.77 -1.98
CA ILE A 94 14.14 23.77 -1.34
C ILE A 94 14.02 25.13 -2.05
N GLY A 95 13.99 25.12 -3.37
CA GLY A 95 13.82 26.33 -4.15
C GLY A 95 12.43 26.97 -3.97
N LEU A 96 11.37 26.16 -3.83
CA LEU A 96 10.01 26.65 -3.56
C LEU A 96 9.91 27.30 -2.17
N ASP A 97 10.60 26.74 -1.17
CA ASP A 97 10.72 27.36 0.15
C ASP A 97 11.52 28.68 0.08
N ARG A 98 12.57 28.73 -0.74
CA ARG A 98 13.33 29.96 -1.00
C ARG A 98 12.46 31.01 -1.70
N LEU A 99 11.64 30.61 -2.67
CA LEU A 99 10.67 31.46 -3.34
C LEU A 99 9.66 32.04 -2.34
N GLN A 100 9.11 31.20 -1.47
CA GLN A 100 8.16 31.62 -0.44
C GLN A 100 8.77 32.66 0.51
N LYS A 101 10.01 32.43 0.95
CA LYS A 101 10.76 33.38 1.80
C LYS A 101 11.00 34.72 1.08
N GLU A 102 11.36 34.69 -0.20
CA GLU A 102 11.60 35.92 -0.98
C GLU A 102 10.31 36.72 -1.21
N LEU A 103 9.15 36.06 -1.31
CA LEU A 103 7.84 36.70 -1.45
C LEU A 103 7.33 37.35 -0.16
N ASP A 104 7.74 36.84 1.00
CA ASP A 104 7.35 37.34 2.33
C ASP A 104 5.82 37.59 2.46
N ALA A 105 5.04 36.64 1.94
CA ALA A 105 3.59 36.77 1.77
C ALA A 105 2.79 35.66 2.50
N GLY A 106 3.48 34.84 3.32
CA GLY A 106 2.93 33.61 3.87
C GLY A 106 3.06 32.41 2.92
N PRO A 107 2.20 31.39 3.05
CA PRO A 107 2.21 30.22 2.17
C PRO A 107 2.02 30.60 0.70
N LEU A 108 2.65 29.83 -0.20
CA LEU A 108 2.46 30.00 -1.65
C LEU A 108 0.98 29.81 -2.01
N LYS A 109 0.44 30.71 -2.84
CA LYS A 109 -0.96 30.68 -3.29
C LYS A 109 -1.13 30.53 -4.79
N ALA A 110 -0.07 30.79 -5.57
CA ALA A 110 -0.13 30.68 -7.01
C ALA A 110 -0.31 29.23 -7.44
N LYS A 111 -1.27 28.98 -8.33
CA LYS A 111 -1.62 27.66 -8.84
C LYS A 111 -0.39 26.90 -9.33
N ASP A 112 0.38 27.49 -10.24
CA ASP A 112 1.54 26.83 -10.87
C ASP A 112 2.56 26.33 -9.83
N TRP A 113 2.82 27.13 -8.80
CA TRP A 113 3.79 26.78 -7.77
C TRP A 113 3.28 25.68 -6.84
N LEU A 114 1.97 25.68 -6.54
CA LEU A 114 1.33 24.61 -5.79
C LEU A 114 1.33 23.29 -6.59
N VAL A 115 1.08 23.35 -7.90
CA VAL A 115 1.20 22.19 -8.80
C VAL A 115 2.63 21.66 -8.79
N TRP A 116 3.65 22.52 -8.93
CA TRP A 116 5.05 22.09 -8.87
C TRP A 116 5.42 21.49 -7.51
N LYS A 117 4.89 22.04 -6.41
CA LYS A 117 5.08 21.49 -5.07
C LYS A 117 4.45 20.11 -4.93
N ALA A 118 3.23 19.92 -5.42
CA ALA A 118 2.54 18.64 -5.41
C ALA A 118 3.30 17.58 -6.25
N GLU A 119 3.80 17.95 -7.43
CA GLU A 119 4.63 17.08 -8.27
C GLU A 119 5.93 16.68 -7.56
N ALA A 120 6.63 17.62 -6.93
CA ALA A 120 7.85 17.34 -6.17
C ALA A 120 7.61 16.40 -4.97
N LEU A 121 6.51 16.62 -4.23
CA LEU A 121 6.13 15.75 -3.12
C LEU A 121 5.78 14.34 -3.60
N CYS A 122 5.12 14.21 -4.75
CA CYS A 122 4.90 12.92 -5.39
C CYS A 122 6.21 12.22 -5.74
N GLY A 123 7.17 12.94 -6.33
CA GLY A 123 8.49 12.41 -6.63
C GLY A 123 9.26 11.93 -5.39
N GLN A 124 9.01 12.55 -4.23
CA GLN A 124 9.56 12.10 -2.93
C GLN A 124 8.70 11.06 -2.21
N LYS A 125 7.64 10.55 -2.83
CA LYS A 125 6.68 9.60 -2.25
C LYS A 125 5.95 10.13 -1.00
N LYS A 126 5.88 11.46 -0.83
CA LYS A 126 5.15 12.16 0.24
C LYS A 126 3.71 12.42 -0.19
N TRP A 127 2.97 11.33 -0.38
CA TRP A 127 1.68 11.39 -1.05
C TRP A 127 0.61 12.16 -0.27
N ASP A 128 0.59 12.05 1.06
CA ASP A 128 -0.43 12.71 1.89
C ASP A 128 -0.28 14.23 1.86
N GLU A 129 0.95 14.73 1.88
CA GLU A 129 1.25 16.15 1.68
C GLU A 129 0.85 16.61 0.28
N ALA A 130 1.14 15.82 -0.77
CA ALA A 130 0.74 16.13 -2.13
C ALA A 130 -0.79 16.18 -2.30
N LYS A 131 -1.51 15.24 -1.67
CA LYS A 131 -2.99 15.24 -1.62
C LYS A 131 -3.55 16.47 -0.94
N ALA A 132 -2.96 16.89 0.19
CA ALA A 132 -3.39 18.08 0.90
C ALA A 132 -3.33 19.33 -0.01
N ILE A 133 -2.24 19.48 -0.77
CA ILE A 133 -2.09 20.57 -1.75
C ILE A 133 -3.14 20.46 -2.86
N CYS A 134 -3.36 19.28 -3.43
CA CYS A 134 -4.37 19.10 -4.48
C CYS A 134 -5.79 19.43 -3.98
N ASN A 135 -6.10 19.07 -2.74
CA ASN A 135 -7.39 19.40 -2.13
C ASN A 135 -7.53 20.92 -1.92
N GLU A 136 -6.45 21.62 -1.58
CA GLU A 136 -6.43 23.08 -1.50
C GLU A 136 -6.66 23.72 -2.89
N LEU A 137 -5.97 23.24 -3.92
CA LEU A 137 -6.16 23.69 -5.30
C LEU A 137 -7.60 23.53 -5.78
N VAL A 138 -8.19 22.36 -5.57
CA VAL A 138 -9.59 22.09 -5.97
C VAL A 138 -10.59 22.89 -5.13
N ARG A 139 -10.31 23.16 -3.85
CA ARG A 139 -11.18 24.05 -3.04
C ARG A 139 -11.11 25.49 -3.53
N ALA A 140 -9.94 25.96 -3.93
CA ALA A 140 -9.77 27.32 -4.44
C ALA A 140 -10.40 27.49 -5.83
N CYS A 141 -10.27 26.49 -6.70
CA CYS A 141 -10.83 26.50 -8.05
C CYS A 141 -11.42 25.11 -8.40
N PRO A 142 -12.70 24.84 -8.08
CA PRO A 142 -13.31 23.53 -8.28
C PRO A 142 -13.42 23.08 -9.74
N SER A 143 -13.48 24.03 -10.67
CA SER A 143 -13.61 23.78 -12.12
C SER A 143 -12.31 23.99 -12.89
N ASP A 144 -11.17 24.11 -12.21
CA ASP A 144 -9.86 24.22 -12.87
C ASP A 144 -9.38 22.83 -13.33
N PRO A 145 -9.24 22.61 -14.65
CA PRO A 145 -8.90 21.29 -15.18
C PRO A 145 -7.48 20.84 -14.78
N GLU A 146 -6.54 21.78 -14.60
CA GLU A 146 -5.16 21.48 -14.20
C GLU A 146 -5.05 21.03 -12.74
N GLY A 147 -5.78 21.66 -11.81
CA GLY A 147 -5.87 21.25 -10.41
C GLY A 147 -6.49 19.85 -10.26
N LEU A 148 -7.55 19.56 -11.00
CA LEU A 148 -8.17 18.23 -11.04
C LEU A 148 -7.23 17.17 -11.63
N TYR A 149 -6.50 17.51 -12.70
CA TYR A 149 -5.49 16.64 -13.28
C TYR A 149 -4.31 16.39 -12.33
N CYS A 150 -3.86 17.42 -11.59
CA CYS A 150 -2.84 17.28 -10.56
C CYS A 150 -3.27 16.24 -9.51
N ARG A 151 -4.52 16.32 -9.02
CA ARG A 151 -5.09 15.31 -8.11
C ARG A 151 -5.10 13.91 -8.72
N ALA A 152 -5.45 13.78 -10.00
CA ALA A 152 -5.41 12.50 -10.70
C ALA A 152 -3.99 11.91 -10.76
N LYS A 153 -2.96 12.72 -11.04
CA LYS A 153 -1.56 12.29 -11.02
C LYS A 153 -1.12 11.79 -9.64
N VAL A 154 -1.52 12.46 -8.56
CA VAL A 154 -1.20 12.01 -7.19
C VAL A 154 -1.83 10.63 -6.92
N MET A 155 -3.08 10.41 -7.33
CA MET A 155 -3.72 9.09 -7.16
C MET A 155 -3.04 8.02 -8.00
N TYR A 156 -2.62 8.38 -9.21
CA TYR A 156 -1.94 7.46 -10.11
C TYR A 156 -0.58 7.04 -9.56
N SER A 157 0.20 7.96 -9.03
CA SER A 157 1.51 7.68 -8.45
C SER A 157 1.44 6.84 -7.18
N GLN A 158 0.29 6.83 -6.48
CA GLN A 158 0.00 5.89 -5.39
C GLN A 158 -0.43 4.50 -5.87
N GLY A 159 -0.68 4.34 -7.17
CA GLY A 159 -1.24 3.12 -7.76
C GLY A 159 -2.76 3.00 -7.63
N ASN A 160 -3.46 4.07 -7.25
CA ASN A 160 -4.93 4.07 -7.16
C ASN A 160 -5.55 4.40 -8.54
N LEU A 161 -5.70 3.37 -9.37
CA LEU A 161 -6.23 3.50 -10.74
C LEU A 161 -7.68 3.98 -10.77
N THR A 162 -8.55 3.49 -9.89
CA THR A 162 -9.98 3.86 -9.87
C THR A 162 -10.17 5.35 -9.61
N ALA A 163 -9.50 5.88 -8.58
CA ALA A 163 -9.52 7.31 -8.27
C ALA A 163 -8.86 8.14 -9.39
N THR A 164 -7.80 7.63 -10.03
CA THR A 164 -7.16 8.27 -11.18
C THR A 164 -8.14 8.44 -12.33
N VAL A 165 -8.85 7.37 -12.71
CA VAL A 165 -9.84 7.36 -13.78
C VAL A 165 -10.96 8.36 -13.50
N SER A 166 -11.48 8.37 -12.27
CA SER A 166 -12.51 9.31 -11.84
C SER A 166 -12.06 10.77 -11.98
N HIS A 167 -10.90 11.13 -11.42
CA HIS A 167 -10.41 12.51 -11.46
C HIS A 167 -9.96 12.97 -12.87
N CYS A 168 -9.46 12.06 -13.72
CA CYS A 168 -9.19 12.40 -15.11
C CYS A 168 -10.49 12.71 -15.88
N GLN A 169 -11.57 11.95 -15.61
CA GLN A 169 -12.87 12.24 -16.21
C GLN A 169 -13.43 13.59 -15.74
N GLU A 170 -13.30 13.92 -14.44
CA GLU A 170 -13.66 15.24 -13.92
C GLU A 170 -12.88 16.36 -14.63
N ALA A 171 -11.55 16.23 -14.75
CA ALA A 171 -10.73 17.20 -15.45
C ALA A 171 -11.15 17.37 -16.92
N MET A 172 -11.44 16.26 -17.61
CA MET A 172 -11.88 16.26 -19.02
C MET A 172 -13.31 16.79 -19.22
N ARG A 173 -14.15 16.79 -18.18
CA ARG A 173 -15.46 17.47 -18.24
C ARG A 173 -15.30 19.00 -18.22
N CYS A 174 -14.27 19.50 -17.53
CA CYS A 174 -13.95 20.92 -17.51
C CYS A 174 -13.22 21.36 -18.79
N ASP A 175 -12.31 20.54 -19.29
CA ASP A 175 -11.58 20.76 -20.55
C ASP A 175 -11.40 19.44 -21.33
N PRO A 176 -12.25 19.19 -22.35
CA PRO A 176 -12.15 17.99 -23.18
C PRO A 176 -10.82 17.85 -23.93
N ASP A 177 -10.13 18.96 -24.20
CA ASP A 177 -8.90 19.02 -24.99
C ASP A 177 -7.62 18.91 -24.14
N LEU A 178 -7.77 18.70 -22.82
CA LEU A 178 -6.65 18.45 -21.92
C LEU A 178 -5.94 17.11 -22.26
N ALA A 179 -4.99 17.18 -23.19
CA ALA A 179 -4.28 16.03 -23.75
C ALA A 179 -3.61 15.18 -22.67
N ASN A 180 -3.02 15.82 -21.66
CA ASN A 180 -2.35 15.13 -20.55
C ASN A 180 -3.31 14.25 -19.74
N ALA A 181 -4.51 14.75 -19.41
CA ALA A 181 -5.51 13.97 -18.68
C ALA A 181 -6.06 12.81 -19.54
N ARG A 182 -6.22 13.04 -20.85
CA ARG A 182 -6.65 12.00 -21.80
C ARG A 182 -5.64 10.85 -21.91
N THR A 183 -4.35 11.18 -21.98
CA THR A 183 -3.27 10.18 -22.01
C THR A 183 -3.23 9.38 -20.72
N LEU A 184 -3.25 10.05 -19.56
CA LEU A 184 -3.24 9.38 -18.25
C LEU A 184 -4.47 8.49 -18.05
N LEU A 185 -5.65 8.96 -18.48
CA LEU A 185 -6.90 8.18 -18.43
C LEU A 185 -6.80 6.90 -19.25
N ARG A 186 -6.27 6.97 -20.47
CA ARG A 186 -6.07 5.79 -21.33
C ARG A 186 -5.12 4.80 -20.67
N GLN A 187 -3.97 5.27 -20.19
CA GLN A 187 -2.99 4.44 -19.49
C GLN A 187 -3.62 3.74 -18.27
N ALA A 188 -4.28 4.50 -17.39
CA ALA A 188 -4.89 3.95 -16.19
C ALA A 188 -5.96 2.89 -16.52
N ARG A 189 -6.81 3.13 -17.53
CA ARG A 189 -7.81 2.15 -17.99
C ARG A 189 -7.20 0.88 -18.58
N THR A 190 -6.12 1.02 -19.36
CA THR A 190 -5.41 -0.14 -19.92
C THR A 190 -4.83 -1.02 -18.81
N ILE A 191 -4.16 -0.40 -17.83
CA ILE A 191 -3.60 -1.14 -16.68
C ILE A 191 -4.71 -1.80 -15.87
N GLU A 192 -5.80 -1.07 -15.61
CA GLU A 192 -6.94 -1.59 -14.86
C GLU A 192 -7.60 -2.78 -15.56
N SER A 193 -7.85 -2.67 -16.86
CA SER A 193 -8.42 -3.75 -17.67
C SER A 193 -7.54 -4.99 -17.71
N LEU A 194 -6.22 -4.83 -17.87
CA LEU A 194 -5.26 -5.94 -17.85
C LEU A 194 -5.19 -6.61 -16.47
N LYS A 195 -5.16 -5.80 -15.40
CA LYS A 195 -5.20 -6.29 -14.02
C LYS A 195 -6.49 -7.08 -13.75
N GLU A 196 -7.65 -6.59 -14.21
CA GLU A 196 -8.94 -7.28 -14.07
C GLU A 196 -9.01 -8.57 -14.89
N ALA A 197 -8.47 -8.58 -16.11
CA ALA A 197 -8.35 -9.79 -16.91
C ALA A 197 -7.46 -10.83 -16.20
N GLY A 198 -6.34 -10.40 -15.62
CA GLY A 198 -5.47 -11.26 -14.81
C GLY A 198 -6.16 -11.80 -13.56
N ASN A 199 -6.93 -10.96 -12.87
CA ASN A 199 -7.73 -11.37 -11.71
C ASN A 199 -8.79 -12.42 -12.10
N THR A 200 -9.46 -12.22 -13.23
CA THR A 200 -10.48 -13.16 -13.74
C THR A 200 -9.83 -14.50 -14.08
N ALA A 201 -8.68 -14.49 -14.78
CA ALA A 201 -7.93 -15.70 -15.08
C ALA A 201 -7.44 -16.41 -13.81
N PHE A 202 -6.97 -15.66 -12.80
CA PHE A 202 -6.55 -16.21 -11.52
C PHE A 202 -7.71 -16.92 -10.80
N LYS A 203 -8.90 -16.32 -10.78
CA LYS A 203 -10.12 -16.93 -10.20
C LYS A 203 -10.55 -18.18 -10.96
N ALA A 204 -10.33 -18.23 -12.27
CA ALA A 204 -10.57 -19.41 -13.10
C ALA A 204 -9.46 -20.48 -12.98
N ALA A 205 -8.49 -20.31 -12.08
CA ALA A 205 -7.29 -21.14 -11.95
C ALA A 205 -6.40 -21.23 -13.21
N ASP A 206 -6.63 -20.35 -14.20
CA ASP A 206 -5.73 -20.15 -15.34
C ASP A 206 -4.60 -19.20 -14.94
N TYR A 207 -3.68 -19.74 -14.13
CA TYR A 207 -2.59 -18.96 -13.57
C TYR A 207 -1.59 -18.49 -14.63
N LYS A 208 -1.44 -19.23 -15.75
CA LYS A 208 -0.56 -18.83 -16.84
C LYS A 208 -1.02 -17.52 -17.46
N THR A 209 -2.30 -17.46 -17.85
CA THR A 209 -2.89 -16.21 -18.38
C THR A 209 -2.87 -15.10 -17.34
N ALA A 210 -3.10 -15.42 -16.05
CA ALA A 210 -3.02 -14.43 -14.99
C ALA A 210 -1.62 -13.79 -14.89
N ILE A 211 -0.56 -14.62 -14.91
CA ILE A 211 0.84 -14.17 -14.87
C ILE A 211 1.14 -13.24 -16.05
N ASP A 212 0.75 -13.65 -17.26
CA ASP A 212 0.99 -12.88 -18.49
C ASP A 212 0.27 -11.53 -18.44
N LYS A 213 -0.98 -11.50 -17.95
CA LYS A 213 -1.77 -10.26 -17.85
C LYS A 213 -1.24 -9.29 -16.81
N TYR A 214 -0.76 -9.77 -15.65
CA TYR A 214 -0.11 -8.88 -14.68
C TYR A 214 1.23 -8.34 -15.21
N LEU A 215 1.99 -9.15 -15.95
CA LEU A 215 3.22 -8.71 -16.58
C LEU A 215 2.95 -7.64 -17.66
N GLU A 216 1.94 -7.86 -18.50
CA GLU A 216 1.48 -6.91 -19.51
C GLU A 216 1.00 -5.61 -18.86
N ALA A 217 0.26 -5.68 -17.76
CA ALA A 217 -0.16 -4.48 -17.01
C ALA A 217 1.03 -3.68 -16.48
N GLY A 218 2.07 -4.36 -15.97
CA GLY A 218 3.27 -3.72 -15.42
C GLY A 218 4.19 -3.12 -16.48
N SER A 219 4.13 -3.60 -17.73
CA SER A 219 4.93 -3.06 -18.83
C SER A 219 4.37 -1.76 -19.41
N VAL A 220 3.09 -1.43 -19.15
CA VAL A 220 2.46 -0.17 -19.57
C VAL A 220 3.14 1.04 -18.92
N ASP A 221 3.51 0.93 -17.64
CA ASP A 221 4.24 1.97 -16.91
C ASP A 221 5.23 1.38 -15.89
N PRO A 222 6.44 1.00 -16.34
CA PRO A 222 7.46 0.44 -15.46
C PRO A 222 8.04 1.44 -14.45
N ALA A 223 7.82 2.75 -14.65
CA ALA A 223 8.35 3.79 -13.79
C ALA A 223 7.51 3.98 -12.51
N ASN A 224 6.23 3.56 -12.53
CA ASN A 224 5.35 3.65 -11.38
C ASN A 224 5.59 2.47 -10.42
N GLU A 225 6.46 2.71 -9.43
CA GLU A 225 6.85 1.72 -8.44
C GLU A 225 5.68 1.16 -7.61
N SER A 226 4.70 2.00 -7.25
CA SER A 226 3.53 1.58 -6.46
C SER A 226 2.62 0.62 -7.25
N LEU A 227 2.42 0.88 -8.54
CA LEU A 227 1.72 -0.05 -9.44
C LEU A 227 2.52 -1.33 -9.64
N ALA A 228 3.83 -1.21 -9.89
CA ALA A 228 4.70 -2.36 -10.08
C ALA A 228 4.67 -3.30 -8.87
N ILE A 229 4.75 -2.79 -7.63
CA ILE A 229 4.64 -3.59 -6.40
C ILE A 229 3.30 -4.33 -6.34
N THR A 230 2.20 -3.63 -6.64
CA THR A 230 0.85 -4.22 -6.57
C THR A 230 0.69 -5.35 -7.59
N LEU A 231 1.10 -5.11 -8.84
CA LEU A 231 1.00 -6.09 -9.93
C LEU A 231 1.96 -7.27 -9.73
N ASP A 232 3.20 -7.00 -9.31
CA ASP A 232 4.18 -8.05 -8.99
C ASP A 232 3.72 -8.89 -7.79
N SER A 233 3.04 -8.30 -6.80
CA SER A 233 2.47 -9.07 -5.68
C SER A 233 1.36 -10.01 -6.14
N ASN A 234 0.48 -9.57 -7.06
CA ASN A 234 -0.58 -10.43 -7.61
C ASN A 234 0.02 -11.54 -8.49
N ARG A 235 1.03 -11.20 -9.29
CA ARG A 235 1.79 -12.16 -10.11
C ARG A 235 2.54 -13.19 -9.27
N ALA A 236 3.16 -12.78 -8.16
CA ALA A 236 3.83 -13.70 -7.24
C ALA A 236 2.86 -14.73 -6.64
N GLN A 237 1.63 -14.31 -6.33
CA GLN A 237 0.58 -15.21 -5.88
C GLN A 237 0.17 -16.21 -6.98
N ALA A 238 0.07 -15.77 -8.23
CA ALA A 238 -0.20 -16.65 -9.37
C ALA A 238 0.93 -17.66 -9.63
N LEU A 239 2.18 -17.23 -9.51
CA LEU A 239 3.36 -18.10 -9.59
C LEU A 239 3.38 -19.16 -8.48
N LEU A 240 3.09 -18.75 -7.24
CA LEU A 240 2.95 -19.68 -6.11
C LEU A 240 1.89 -20.74 -6.38
N LYS A 241 0.71 -20.35 -6.86
CA LYS A 241 -0.38 -21.29 -7.19
C LYS A 241 -0.07 -22.17 -8.41
N SER A 242 0.81 -21.72 -9.31
CA SER A 242 1.34 -22.51 -10.43
C SER A 242 2.47 -23.46 -10.06
N ALA A 243 2.85 -23.56 -8.78
CA ALA A 243 4.01 -24.30 -8.29
C ALA A 243 5.37 -23.82 -8.87
N LEU A 244 5.43 -22.61 -9.41
CA LEU A 244 6.66 -21.94 -9.87
C LEU A 244 7.30 -21.20 -8.69
N PHE A 245 7.78 -21.97 -7.73
CA PHE A 245 8.24 -21.44 -6.44
C PHE A 245 9.49 -20.54 -6.55
N PRO A 246 10.55 -20.91 -7.29
CA PRO A 246 11.74 -20.05 -7.42
C PRO A 246 11.40 -18.66 -7.97
N GLU A 247 10.58 -18.60 -9.02
CA GLU A 247 10.15 -17.35 -9.65
C GLU A 247 9.28 -16.51 -8.69
N ALA A 248 8.39 -17.15 -7.93
CA ALA A 248 7.60 -16.47 -6.90
C ALA A 248 8.50 -15.88 -5.79
N ILE A 249 9.53 -16.60 -5.37
CA ILE A 249 10.48 -16.17 -4.34
C ILE A 249 11.29 -14.97 -4.82
N ASP A 250 11.83 -15.02 -6.04
CA ASP A 250 12.61 -13.93 -6.62
C ASP A 250 11.79 -12.66 -6.79
N LEU A 251 10.53 -12.80 -7.26
CA LEU A 251 9.62 -11.68 -7.41
C LEU A 251 9.27 -11.04 -6.05
N CYS A 252 8.99 -11.86 -5.03
CA CYS A 252 8.78 -11.36 -3.68
C CYS A 252 10.05 -10.68 -3.11
N CYS A 253 11.24 -11.19 -3.41
CA CYS A 253 12.50 -10.55 -3.02
C CYS A 253 12.66 -9.17 -3.66
N LYS A 254 12.29 -9.00 -4.94
CA LYS A 254 12.27 -7.69 -5.62
C LYS A 254 11.34 -6.70 -4.90
N ILE A 255 10.13 -7.12 -4.54
CA ILE A 255 9.19 -6.29 -3.79
C ILE A 255 9.79 -5.88 -2.43
N LEU A 256 10.34 -6.85 -1.68
CA LEU A 256 10.85 -6.62 -0.32
C LEU A 256 12.15 -5.82 -0.24
N ARG A 257 12.90 -5.71 -1.35
CA ARG A 257 14.02 -4.74 -1.46
C ARG A 257 13.51 -3.30 -1.44
N THR A 258 12.29 -3.09 -1.92
CA THR A 258 11.66 -1.78 -2.09
C THR A 258 10.81 -1.43 -0.89
N ASP A 259 9.90 -2.33 -0.51
CA ASP A 259 9.08 -2.25 0.70
C ASP A 259 9.34 -3.46 1.60
N LYS A 260 10.23 -3.26 2.58
CA LYS A 260 10.64 -4.31 3.53
C LYS A 260 9.48 -4.85 4.37
N ASN A 261 8.43 -4.06 4.56
CA ASN A 261 7.27 -4.39 5.39
C ASN A 261 6.04 -4.71 4.53
N HIS A 262 6.23 -5.19 3.30
CA HIS A 262 5.12 -5.60 2.46
C HIS A 262 4.55 -6.95 2.91
N PHE A 263 3.48 -6.92 3.72
CA PHE A 263 2.85 -8.11 4.33
C PHE A 263 2.59 -9.24 3.32
N LYS A 264 1.95 -8.93 2.19
CA LYS A 264 1.61 -9.94 1.18
C LYS A 264 2.82 -10.59 0.54
N ALA A 265 3.90 -9.85 0.35
CA ALA A 265 5.12 -10.39 -0.25
C ALA A 265 5.84 -11.31 0.74
N LEU A 266 5.89 -10.95 2.04
CA LEU A 266 6.40 -11.85 3.08
C LEU A 266 5.58 -13.15 3.17
N ARG A 267 4.24 -13.04 3.23
CA ARG A 267 3.35 -14.21 3.27
C ARG A 267 3.54 -15.13 2.06
N THR A 268 3.53 -14.54 0.86
CA THR A 268 3.65 -15.30 -0.40
C THR A 268 5.02 -15.96 -0.50
N ARG A 269 6.11 -15.24 -0.16
CA ARG A 269 7.47 -15.79 -0.15
C ARG A 269 7.63 -16.91 0.87
N ALA A 270 7.06 -16.76 2.07
CA ALA A 270 7.09 -17.78 3.10
C ALA A 270 6.42 -19.07 2.63
N ARG A 271 5.24 -18.97 2.02
CA ARG A 271 4.50 -20.11 1.46
C ARG A 271 5.26 -20.76 0.29
N ALA A 272 5.84 -19.96 -0.61
CA ALA A 272 6.66 -20.46 -1.72
C ALA A 272 7.91 -21.20 -1.21
N ARG A 273 8.62 -20.62 -0.24
CA ARG A 273 9.79 -21.25 0.42
C ARG A 273 9.44 -22.54 1.12
N LYS A 274 8.33 -22.57 1.87
CA LYS A 274 7.82 -23.77 2.54
C LYS A 274 7.56 -24.89 1.52
N ALA A 275 6.90 -24.56 0.40
CA ALA A 275 6.63 -25.51 -0.68
C ALA A 275 7.92 -25.94 -1.42
N HIS A 276 8.91 -25.05 -1.52
CA HIS A 276 10.25 -25.33 -2.06
C HIS A 276 11.20 -26.01 -1.04
N ASN A 277 10.67 -26.47 0.11
CA ASN A 277 11.43 -27.13 1.18
C ASN A 277 12.49 -26.25 1.90
N GLU A 278 12.45 -24.93 1.71
CA GLU A 278 13.26 -23.95 2.45
C GLU A 278 12.59 -23.57 3.79
N LEU A 279 12.42 -24.55 4.67
CA LEU A 279 11.58 -24.38 5.88
C LEU A 279 12.09 -23.32 6.87
N ARG A 280 13.41 -23.17 7.02
CA ARG A 280 14.01 -22.19 7.93
C ARG A 280 13.82 -20.74 7.43
N PRO A 281 14.19 -20.41 6.17
CA PRO A 281 13.81 -19.13 5.57
C PRO A 281 12.30 -18.85 5.58
N ALA A 282 11.47 -19.88 5.31
CA ALA A 282 10.02 -19.74 5.35
C ALA A 282 9.51 -19.32 6.74
N LEU A 283 10.01 -19.97 7.81
CA LEU A 283 9.65 -19.64 9.18
C LEU A 283 9.98 -18.18 9.53
N ALA A 284 11.17 -17.70 9.14
CA ALA A 284 11.57 -16.32 9.39
C ALA A 284 10.65 -15.31 8.67
N ASP A 285 10.24 -15.61 7.44
CA ASP A 285 9.30 -14.76 6.71
C ASP A 285 7.91 -14.75 7.35
N PHE A 286 7.39 -15.90 7.78
CA PHE A 286 6.12 -15.96 8.49
C PHE A 286 6.16 -15.18 9.82
N GLU A 287 7.24 -15.30 10.60
CA GLU A 287 7.39 -14.54 11.85
C GLU A 287 7.43 -13.02 11.59
N ASN A 288 8.05 -12.59 10.49
CA ASN A 288 8.02 -11.18 10.09
C ASN A 288 6.63 -10.76 9.62
N ALA A 289 5.94 -11.58 8.83
CA ALA A 289 4.57 -11.32 8.40
C ALA A 289 3.60 -11.20 9.59
N ALA A 290 3.75 -12.03 10.63
CA ALA A 290 2.90 -12.01 11.82
C ALA A 290 2.99 -10.69 12.62
N LYS A 291 4.15 -10.01 12.58
CA LYS A 291 4.36 -8.73 13.26
C LYS A 291 3.62 -7.57 12.59
N ILE A 292 3.39 -7.67 11.28
CA ILE A 292 2.81 -6.61 10.46
C ILE A 292 1.46 -7.01 9.83
N ALA A 293 0.84 -8.06 10.37
CA ALA A 293 -0.44 -8.56 9.88
C ALA A 293 -1.51 -7.44 9.96
N PRO A 294 -2.21 -7.11 8.85
CA PRO A 294 -3.18 -6.02 8.84
C PRO A 294 -4.41 -6.32 9.70
N THR A 295 -4.85 -7.57 9.71
CA THR A 295 -6.06 -8.00 10.43
C THR A 295 -5.79 -9.13 11.42
N PRO A 296 -6.63 -9.28 12.47
CA PRO A 296 -6.56 -10.43 13.38
C PRO A 296 -6.71 -11.78 12.67
N LYS A 297 -7.55 -11.85 11.63
CA LYS A 297 -7.75 -13.07 10.82
C LYS A 297 -6.46 -13.47 10.13
N GLU A 298 -5.84 -12.56 9.39
CA GLU A 298 -4.56 -12.81 8.71
C GLU A 298 -3.46 -13.17 9.71
N LYS A 299 -3.42 -12.53 10.88
CA LYS A 299 -2.46 -12.88 11.93
C LYS A 299 -2.65 -14.32 12.40
N SER A 300 -3.89 -14.76 12.63
CA SER A 300 -4.21 -16.13 13.02
C SER A 300 -3.78 -17.15 11.97
N GLU A 301 -4.05 -16.88 10.69
CA GLU A 301 -3.62 -17.73 9.58
C GLU A 301 -2.10 -17.89 9.53
N ILE A 302 -1.36 -16.79 9.69
CA ILE A 302 0.11 -16.82 9.70
C ILE A 302 0.63 -17.60 10.93
N LEU A 303 0.00 -17.47 12.09
CA LEU A 303 0.38 -18.24 13.28
C LEU A 303 0.17 -19.75 13.08
N ASN A 304 -0.90 -20.15 12.39
CA ASN A 304 -1.12 -21.53 11.99
C ASN A 304 -0.03 -22.00 11.00
N ASP A 305 0.31 -21.17 10.01
CA ASP A 305 1.40 -21.44 9.07
C ASP A 305 2.76 -21.60 9.79
N ILE A 306 3.05 -20.78 10.82
CA ILE A 306 4.23 -20.89 11.69
C ILE A 306 4.22 -22.23 12.43
N LYS A 307 3.11 -22.58 13.08
CA LYS A 307 2.97 -23.86 13.82
C LYS A 307 3.24 -25.04 12.89
N ASN A 308 2.58 -25.08 11.74
CA ASN A 308 2.76 -26.13 10.73
C ASN A 308 4.19 -26.20 10.21
N THR A 309 4.84 -25.06 9.96
CA THR A 309 6.23 -25.02 9.49
C THR A 309 7.20 -25.53 10.56
N LYS A 310 6.97 -25.20 11.84
CA LYS A 310 7.76 -25.75 12.97
C LYS A 310 7.62 -27.27 13.08
N ILE A 311 6.40 -27.80 12.89
CA ILE A 311 6.18 -29.26 12.84
C ILE A 311 6.97 -29.88 11.69
N LEU A 312 6.95 -29.30 10.49
CA LEU A 312 7.73 -29.82 9.35
C LEU A 312 9.25 -29.77 9.61
N ILE A 313 9.75 -28.72 10.26
CA ILE A 313 11.17 -28.64 10.65
C ILE A 313 11.51 -29.71 11.68
N ALA A 314 10.60 -29.97 12.63
CA ALA A 314 10.77 -31.04 13.61
C ALA A 314 10.75 -32.41 12.91
N ARG A 315 9.81 -32.66 11.99
CA ARG A 315 9.73 -33.87 11.15
C ARG A 315 11.00 -34.13 10.37
N GLY A 316 11.55 -33.13 9.69
CA GLY A 316 12.79 -33.28 8.93
C GLY A 316 14.02 -33.60 9.78
N LYS A 317 13.94 -33.40 11.10
CA LYS A 317 14.95 -33.80 12.08
C LYS A 317 14.55 -35.03 12.88
N TYR A 318 13.31 -35.49 12.72
CA TYR A 318 12.74 -36.56 13.52
C TYR A 318 13.19 -37.89 12.93
N VAL A 319 14.07 -38.56 13.66
CA VAL A 319 14.41 -39.96 13.40
C VAL A 319 13.41 -40.81 14.15
N ASP A 320 12.61 -41.62 13.43
CA ASP A 320 11.71 -42.58 14.06
C ASP A 320 12.54 -43.74 14.63
N HIS A 321 12.97 -43.60 15.89
CA HIS A 321 13.84 -44.56 16.57
C HIS A 321 13.24 -45.97 16.61
N TYR A 322 11.91 -46.11 16.64
CA TYR A 322 11.24 -47.41 16.61
C TYR A 322 11.39 -48.07 15.24
N LYS A 323 11.24 -47.29 14.15
CA LYS A 323 11.50 -47.79 12.78
C LYS A 323 12.97 -48.13 12.55
N VAL A 324 13.90 -47.34 13.07
CA VAL A 324 15.35 -47.64 12.97
C VAL A 324 15.69 -48.99 13.62
N LEU A 325 15.11 -49.28 14.79
CA LEU A 325 15.28 -50.58 15.45
C LEU A 325 14.40 -51.69 14.85
N GLY A 326 13.38 -51.34 14.06
CA GLY A 326 12.43 -52.28 13.45
C GLY A 326 11.46 -52.88 14.46
N VAL A 327 11.04 -52.11 15.47
CA VAL A 327 10.12 -52.53 16.54
C VAL A 327 8.85 -51.69 16.54
N SER A 328 7.78 -52.22 17.14
CA SER A 328 6.55 -51.45 17.36
C SER A 328 6.77 -50.35 18.39
N ARG A 329 5.97 -49.27 18.35
CA ARG A 329 5.98 -48.22 19.39
C ARG A 329 5.60 -48.74 20.77
N ASN A 330 4.74 -49.76 20.80
CA ASN A 330 4.34 -50.45 22.02
C ASN A 330 5.34 -51.54 22.44
N ALA A 331 6.54 -51.59 21.83
CA ALA A 331 7.54 -52.59 22.16
C ALA A 331 7.98 -52.46 23.62
N SER A 332 8.10 -53.61 24.28
CA SER A 332 8.67 -53.69 25.61
C SER A 332 10.17 -53.37 25.61
N ASP A 333 10.72 -53.01 26.77
CA ASP A 333 12.15 -52.73 26.90
C ASP A 333 13.03 -53.91 26.47
N ASP A 334 12.55 -55.13 26.65
CA ASP A 334 13.24 -56.36 26.24
C ASP A 334 13.23 -56.55 24.71
N GLU A 335 12.14 -56.20 24.05
CA GLU A 335 12.03 -56.21 22.57
C GLU A 335 12.97 -55.16 21.95
N ILE A 336 13.04 -53.97 22.55
CA ILE A 336 13.95 -52.89 22.14
C ILE A 336 15.41 -53.35 22.28
N LYS A 337 15.78 -53.94 23.42
CA LYS A 337 17.13 -54.51 23.65
C LYS A 337 17.46 -55.65 22.70
N LYS A 338 16.49 -56.50 22.36
CA LYS A 338 16.68 -57.62 21.44
C LYS A 338 16.87 -57.12 20.01
N ALA A 339 16.08 -56.15 19.59
CA ALA A 339 16.17 -55.53 18.27
C ALA A 339 17.48 -54.76 18.09
N PHE A 340 17.91 -53.99 19.10
CA PHE A 340 19.22 -53.35 19.11
C PHE A 340 20.36 -54.34 18.91
N ARG A 341 20.41 -55.41 19.70
CA ARG A 341 21.46 -56.46 19.56
C ARG A 341 21.49 -57.04 18.15
N LYS A 342 20.32 -57.29 17.55
CA LYS A 342 20.19 -57.80 16.18
C LYS A 342 20.71 -56.79 15.15
N GLN A 343 20.27 -55.53 15.22
CA GLN A 343 20.67 -54.49 14.27
C GLN A 343 22.15 -54.11 14.39
N SER A 344 22.68 -54.02 15.61
CA SER A 344 24.10 -53.73 15.87
C SER A 344 25.01 -54.85 15.35
N LEU A 345 24.59 -56.11 15.40
CA LEU A 345 25.33 -57.23 14.80
C LEU A 345 25.35 -57.17 13.27
N ILE A 346 24.27 -56.69 12.65
CA ILE A 346 24.13 -56.57 11.18
C ILE A 346 24.95 -55.39 10.66
N HIS A 347 24.95 -54.27 11.36
CA HIS A 347 25.60 -53.02 10.92
C HIS A 347 27.00 -52.80 11.49
N HIS A 348 27.55 -53.74 12.27
CA HIS A 348 28.88 -53.59 12.86
C HIS A 348 29.98 -53.35 11.80
N PRO A 349 30.85 -52.34 11.97
CA PRO A 349 31.90 -52.00 10.99
C PRO A 349 32.87 -53.17 10.74
N ASP A 350 33.29 -53.89 11.79
CA ASP A 350 34.18 -55.06 11.66
C ASP A 350 33.56 -56.25 10.90
N LYS A 351 32.24 -56.26 10.70
CA LYS A 351 31.52 -57.31 9.94
C LYS A 351 31.13 -56.86 8.53
N GLY A 352 31.70 -55.74 8.06
CA GLY A 352 31.38 -55.16 6.75
C GLY A 352 30.04 -54.42 6.73
N GLY A 353 29.53 -54.01 7.89
CA GLY A 353 28.29 -53.25 8.02
C GLY A 353 28.45 -51.77 7.69
N ASN A 354 27.32 -51.08 7.55
CA ASN A 354 27.29 -49.64 7.28
C ASN A 354 27.46 -48.85 8.60
N GLU A 355 28.55 -48.07 8.69
CA GLU A 355 28.91 -47.29 9.87
C GLU A 355 27.87 -46.20 10.23
N GLU A 356 27.24 -45.58 9.23
CA GLU A 356 26.18 -44.57 9.46
C GLU A 356 24.95 -45.20 10.09
N LYS A 357 24.50 -46.35 9.58
CA LYS A 357 23.39 -47.10 10.17
C LYS A 357 23.71 -47.62 11.57
N PHE A 358 24.97 -47.99 11.82
CA PHE A 358 25.40 -48.40 13.16
C PHE A 358 25.28 -47.24 14.17
N LYS A 359 25.65 -46.02 13.75
CA LYS A 359 25.46 -44.80 14.57
C LYS A 359 23.98 -44.52 14.82
N GLU A 360 23.14 -44.56 13.79
CA GLU A 360 21.68 -44.35 13.93
C GLU A 360 21.02 -45.38 14.86
N VAL A 361 21.44 -46.65 14.80
CA VAL A 361 20.95 -47.73 15.68
C VAL A 361 21.36 -47.50 17.13
N ASN A 362 22.61 -47.05 17.37
CA ASN A 362 23.10 -46.71 18.71
C ASN A 362 22.38 -45.49 19.30
N GLU A 363 22.20 -44.43 18.50
CA GLU A 363 21.44 -43.25 18.90
C GLU A 363 19.98 -43.61 19.22
N SER A 364 19.35 -44.41 18.37
CA SER A 364 17.96 -44.84 18.56
C SER A 364 17.77 -45.69 19.81
N TYR A 365 18.70 -46.61 20.10
CA TYR A 365 18.67 -47.39 21.33
C TYR A 365 18.90 -46.51 22.57
N THR A 366 19.80 -45.52 22.49
CA THR A 366 20.07 -44.59 23.60
C THR A 366 18.81 -43.80 23.98
N VAL A 367 18.05 -43.33 22.98
CA VAL A 367 16.80 -42.58 23.21
C VAL A 367 15.69 -43.50 23.73
N LEU A 368 15.56 -44.71 23.20
CA LEU A 368 14.48 -45.63 23.57
C LEU A 368 14.73 -46.43 24.85
N GLN A 369 15.98 -46.59 25.28
CA GLN A 369 16.32 -47.31 26.52
C GLN A 369 16.02 -46.48 27.78
N ASP A 370 16.17 -45.15 27.72
CA ASP A 370 15.87 -44.28 28.87
C ASP A 370 14.38 -43.92 28.89
N ALA A 371 13.69 -44.31 29.97
CA ALA A 371 12.24 -44.12 30.10
C ALA A 371 11.83 -42.63 30.01
N GLN A 372 12.66 -41.71 30.51
CA GLN A 372 12.38 -40.27 30.41
C GLN A 372 12.61 -39.74 28.99
N ALA A 373 13.69 -40.15 28.32
CA ALA A 373 13.98 -39.78 26.93
C ALA A 373 12.95 -40.36 25.96
N ARG A 374 12.57 -41.64 26.14
CA ARG A 374 11.50 -42.30 25.39
C ARG A 374 10.18 -41.56 25.54
N ARG A 375 9.79 -41.20 26.76
CA ARG A 375 8.58 -40.41 27.02
C ARG A 375 8.63 -39.02 26.37
N ARG A 376 9.76 -38.31 26.45
CA ARG A 376 9.94 -37.01 25.77
C ARG A 376 9.88 -37.14 24.25
N PHE A 377 10.44 -38.21 23.71
CA PHE A 377 10.39 -38.53 22.28
C PHE A 377 8.96 -38.81 21.82
N ASP A 378 8.22 -39.63 22.57
CA ASP A 378 6.82 -39.97 22.28
C ASP A 378 5.89 -38.74 22.34
N MET A 379 6.22 -37.72 23.14
CA MET A 379 5.49 -36.44 23.21
C MET A 379 5.74 -35.48 22.03
N ILE A 380 6.84 -35.66 21.29
CA ILE A 380 7.25 -34.78 20.18
C ILE A 380 6.88 -35.44 18.84
N ASP A 381 6.10 -36.53 18.85
CA ASP A 381 5.73 -37.27 17.66
C ASP A 381 5.02 -36.37 16.64
N PRO A 382 5.67 -36.05 15.52
CA PRO A 382 5.05 -35.21 14.53
C PRO A 382 3.90 -35.90 13.79
N ASP A 383 3.82 -37.23 13.81
CA ASP A 383 2.78 -38.02 13.14
C ASP A 383 1.56 -38.25 14.05
N ASN A 384 1.64 -37.87 15.33
CA ASN A 384 0.52 -37.88 16.27
C ASN A 384 0.35 -36.53 16.98
N PRO A 385 -0.11 -35.48 16.25
CA PRO A 385 -0.30 -34.14 16.82
C PRO A 385 -1.33 -34.10 17.98
N ASP A 386 -2.15 -35.14 18.14
CA ASP A 386 -3.20 -35.22 19.16
C ASP A 386 -2.69 -35.70 20.54
N ALA A 387 -1.52 -36.35 20.61
CA ALA A 387 -0.96 -36.86 21.87
C ALA A 387 -0.57 -35.76 22.89
N GLY A 388 -0.60 -34.48 22.47
CA GLY A 388 -0.50 -33.30 23.34
C GLY A 388 -1.52 -32.21 23.04
N ALA A 389 -2.54 -32.47 22.19
CA ALA A 389 -3.45 -31.44 21.68
C ALA A 389 -4.91 -31.89 21.56
N ALA A 390 -5.35 -32.90 22.34
CA ALA A 390 -6.72 -33.38 22.37
C ALA A 390 -7.79 -32.36 22.84
N ASP A 391 -7.46 -31.06 22.90
CA ASP A 391 -8.39 -29.97 23.25
C ASP A 391 -8.38 -28.81 22.23
N MET A 392 -7.73 -28.93 21.05
CA MET A 392 -7.48 -27.73 20.21
C MET A 392 -7.66 -27.84 18.68
N PHE A 393 -7.80 -29.01 18.05
CA PHE A 393 -7.80 -29.08 16.58
C PHE A 393 -8.75 -30.13 16.00
N GLY A 394 -9.89 -29.67 15.51
CA GLY A 394 -10.71 -30.39 14.53
C GLY A 394 -10.58 -29.72 13.15
N GLY A 395 -10.33 -30.53 12.12
CA GLY A 395 -10.70 -30.18 10.74
C GLY A 395 -9.55 -29.85 9.80
N PHE A 396 -9.00 -30.86 9.13
CA PHE A 396 -8.85 -30.76 7.68
C PHE A 396 -10.27 -30.81 7.10
N GLY A 397 -10.70 -29.72 6.50
CA GLY A 397 -11.95 -29.62 5.75
C GLY A 397 -11.77 -28.55 4.70
N ASP A 398 -12.20 -28.86 3.47
CA ASP A 398 -12.42 -27.91 2.39
C ASP A 398 -12.89 -26.57 2.93
N ASP A 399 -12.11 -25.52 2.70
CA ASP A 399 -12.65 -24.17 2.70
C ASP A 399 -12.10 -23.49 1.44
N ASP A 400 -13.04 -23.08 0.60
CA ASP A 400 -12.88 -22.35 -0.64
C ASP A 400 -11.73 -21.35 -0.59
N ASP A 401 -10.62 -21.75 -1.20
CA ASP A 401 -9.42 -20.92 -1.38
C ASP A 401 -9.64 -19.84 -2.49
N ALA A 402 -10.91 -19.57 -2.81
CA ALA A 402 -11.40 -18.58 -3.77
C ALA A 402 -11.45 -17.15 -3.18
N ASP A 403 -11.34 -17.00 -1.86
CA ASP A 403 -11.42 -15.69 -1.18
C ASP A 403 -10.06 -15.06 -0.84
N GLN A 404 -8.94 -15.62 -1.34
CA GLN A 404 -7.65 -14.93 -1.32
C GLN A 404 -7.59 -13.87 -2.43
N MET A 405 -8.37 -12.80 -2.28
CA MET A 405 -8.45 -11.69 -3.23
C MET A 405 -7.08 -10.97 -3.36
N PRO A 406 -6.52 -10.87 -4.59
CA PRO A 406 -5.43 -9.95 -4.90
C PRO A 406 -5.88 -8.51 -4.65
N PHE A 407 -4.98 -7.61 -4.20
CA PHE A 407 -5.39 -6.27 -3.75
C PHE A 407 -6.04 -5.47 -4.89
N GLY A 408 -7.20 -4.86 -4.59
CA GLY A 408 -8.03 -4.09 -5.52
C GLY A 408 -9.55 -4.12 -5.25
N TRP A 409 -10.04 -5.02 -4.39
CA TRP A 409 -11.48 -5.23 -4.16
C TRP A 409 -12.02 -4.65 -2.85
N ASP A 410 -11.21 -4.52 -1.78
CA ASP A 410 -11.66 -4.00 -0.48
C ASP A 410 -12.10 -2.52 -0.50
N GLY A 411 -11.73 -1.77 -1.55
CA GLY A 411 -12.10 -0.36 -1.75
C GLY A 411 -13.21 -0.10 -2.77
N LEU A 412 -13.76 -1.13 -3.42
CA LEU A 412 -14.69 -0.99 -4.56
C LEU A 412 -16.17 -1.15 -4.17
N PHE A 413 -16.47 -1.73 -3.00
CA PHE A 413 -17.81 -1.67 -2.41
C PHE A 413 -17.84 -0.59 -1.34
N GLY A 414 -18.09 0.63 -1.78
CA GLY A 414 -18.41 1.73 -0.89
C GLY A 414 -19.51 1.29 0.08
N HIS A 415 -19.21 1.36 1.37
CA HIS A 415 -20.24 1.40 2.41
C HIS A 415 -21.03 2.69 2.20
N SER A 416 -22.04 2.65 1.31
CA SER A 416 -23.17 3.55 1.43
C SER A 416 -23.91 3.13 2.69
N ALA A 417 -23.79 3.93 3.74
CA ALA A 417 -24.67 3.90 4.88
C ALA A 417 -26.12 4.01 4.39
N ARG A 418 -26.78 2.87 4.21
CA ARG A 418 -28.23 2.76 4.09
C ARG A 418 -28.68 1.90 5.25
N ALA A 419 -29.14 2.59 6.29
CA ALA A 419 -29.72 1.98 7.46
C ALA A 419 -30.86 1.03 7.05
N HIS A 420 -30.60 -0.27 7.12
CA HIS A 420 -31.63 -1.29 7.22
C HIS A 420 -31.54 -1.89 8.61
N ALA A 421 -32.38 -1.36 9.50
CA ALA A 421 -32.71 -2.01 10.75
C ALA A 421 -33.41 -3.34 10.42
N HIS A 422 -32.71 -4.45 10.63
CA HIS A 422 -33.35 -5.76 10.74
C HIS A 422 -33.32 -6.20 12.19
N ALA A 423 -34.51 -6.17 12.78
CA ALA A 423 -34.83 -6.72 14.07
C ALA A 423 -34.47 -8.21 14.11
N HIS A 424 -33.69 -8.60 15.12
CA HIS A 424 -33.52 -9.99 15.49
C HIS A 424 -34.77 -10.47 16.22
N SER A 425 -35.58 -11.30 15.54
CA SER A 425 -36.59 -12.13 16.19
C SER A 425 -35.92 -13.41 16.70
N HIS A 426 -35.61 -13.45 18.00
CA HIS A 426 -35.29 -14.69 18.70
C HIS A 426 -36.54 -15.58 18.79
N HIS A 427 -36.48 -16.79 18.22
CA HIS A 427 -37.40 -17.87 18.54
C HIS A 427 -36.94 -18.59 19.80
N HIS A 428 -37.64 -18.37 20.91
CA HIS A 428 -37.65 -19.26 22.06
C HIS A 428 -39.02 -19.90 22.17
N HIS A 429 -39.06 -21.23 22.08
CA HIS A 429 -40.14 -22.04 22.59
C HIS A 429 -40.15 -21.95 24.12
N HIS A 430 -41.32 -21.69 24.74
CA HIS A 430 -41.88 -22.44 25.87
C HIS A 430 -43.27 -21.89 26.29
N SER A 431 -44.28 -22.75 26.13
CA SER A 431 -45.44 -23.03 27.02
C SER A 431 -46.29 -21.92 27.68
N PHE A 432 -47.60 -21.99 27.38
CA PHE A 432 -48.77 -21.92 28.29
C PHE A 432 -49.03 -20.63 29.13
N THR A 433 -50.04 -19.84 28.76
CA THR A 433 -51.37 -19.74 29.43
C THR A 433 -52.10 -18.43 29.08
N SER A 434 -53.37 -18.60 28.70
CA SER A 434 -54.57 -17.78 28.94
C SER A 434 -54.55 -16.23 28.91
N ALA A 435 -55.52 -15.72 28.14
CA ALA A 435 -56.53 -14.72 28.52
C ALA A 435 -56.42 -13.29 27.94
N THR A 436 -57.42 -13.03 27.08
CA THR A 436 -58.35 -11.89 27.05
C THR A 436 -57.96 -10.53 26.43
N SER A 437 -58.86 -10.15 25.50
CA SER A 437 -59.42 -8.82 25.20
C SER A 437 -58.57 -7.72 24.55
N ASN A 438 -58.70 -7.64 23.22
CA ASN A 438 -59.29 -6.56 22.38
C ASN A 438 -59.62 -5.17 23.03
N PRO A 439 -59.87 -4.11 22.21
CA PRO A 439 -58.96 -3.05 21.76
C PRO A 439 -59.48 -1.65 22.18
N PHE A 440 -58.84 -0.53 21.77
CA PHE A 440 -59.46 0.73 21.28
C PHE A 440 -58.67 2.04 21.53
N PHE A 441 -58.95 3.01 20.63
CA PHE A 441 -58.90 4.50 20.76
C PHE A 441 -57.51 5.15 20.89
N THR A 442 -57.12 6.31 20.34
CA THR A 442 -57.51 7.28 19.28
C THR A 442 -56.54 8.46 19.45
N HIS A 443 -56.46 9.33 18.42
CA HIS A 443 -56.11 10.77 18.54
C HIS A 443 -54.64 11.08 18.84
N SER A 444 -54.09 12.24 18.49
CA SER A 444 -54.43 13.34 17.58
C SER A 444 -53.29 14.36 17.79
N THR A 445 -52.83 14.98 16.71
CA THR A 445 -52.31 16.37 16.62
C THR A 445 -51.28 16.89 17.62
N ARG A 446 -50.15 17.36 17.07
CA ARG A 446 -49.54 18.72 17.14
C ARG A 446 -48.06 18.55 16.79
N GLY A 447 -47.38 19.39 16.03
CA GLY A 447 -47.66 20.74 15.57
C GLY A 447 -46.29 21.42 15.42
N PHE A 448 -46.11 22.10 14.29
CA PHE A 448 -44.94 22.89 13.84
C PHE A 448 -43.69 22.12 13.41
#